data_AF-A0A835NKK5-F1
#
_entry.id   AF-A0A835NKK5-F1
#
_cell.length_a   1.000
_cell.length_b   1.000
_cell.length_c   1.000
_cell.angle_alpha   90.00
_cell.angle_beta   90.00
_cell.angle_gamma   90.00
#
_symmetry.space_group_name_H-M   'P 1'
#
loop_
_entity.id
_entity.type
_entity.pdbx_description
1 polymer ?
#
loop_
_entity_poly.entity_id
_entity_poly.type
_entity_poly.pdbx_seq_one_letter_code
_entity_poly.pdbx_strand_id
1 'polypeptide(L)'
;GVGLALCQRLLEEDGRIHLCIACRNEQKSEATRDLILATHPAAQVSTVEVDLGNLASILRAARELRCRFQRLDFVYLNAGIMPNPHVNFKALWHGLLTGKVLHMLTTAEGIMTQTDRLNGDGLQEVFATNLFGHFMLVRQLQSLLCGKEKPSRLIWTSSSNARESAFSLSDYQHAKGQESYSSSKYATDLTSVVLNRKFNGQGLYSSVVCPGLVMSNMTYGILPVFLWKLLMPIMWLIRFVAKTYTLTPYNGAEAHVWLFKQKPEYLDSHVKYHSCTSGLGKCYVEPRKMDVDEDIAEKFYQKLLELEEQTLEKYPVLQAHGFRHNLPSRQKLFTKAGAGCADLLYKTEPQRQAGSSQQLGTKLLESWPEKHSLPQLITLDCARPHFLPLSS
;
A
#
# COMPACT_ATOMS: atom_id res chain seq x y z
N GLY A 1 -3.08 15.04 -0.74
CA GLY A 1 -4.01 14.20 0.05
C GLY A 1 -3.26 13.61 1.22
N VAL A 2 -3.66 12.44 1.72
CA VAL A 2 -2.91 11.70 2.76
C VAL A 2 -1.49 11.39 2.28
N GLY A 3 -1.31 11.03 0.99
CA GLY A 3 0.01 10.77 0.40
C GLY A 3 0.98 11.95 0.52
N LEU A 4 0.58 13.16 0.10
CA LEU A 4 1.40 14.37 0.28
C LEU A 4 1.74 14.64 1.76
N ALA A 5 0.75 14.56 2.66
CA ALA A 5 1.00 14.79 4.09
C ALA A 5 1.95 13.75 4.68
N LEU A 6 1.85 12.50 4.23
CA LEU A 6 2.80 11.44 4.56
C LEU A 6 4.21 11.79 4.09
N CYS A 7 4.41 12.21 2.84
CA CYS A 7 5.72 12.60 2.33
C CYS A 7 6.39 13.67 3.19
N GLN A 8 5.65 14.73 3.54
CA GLN A 8 6.15 15.81 4.38
C GLN A 8 6.54 15.29 5.77
N ARG A 9 5.66 14.52 6.41
CA ARG A 9 5.92 13.97 7.74
C ARG A 9 7.09 12.97 7.77
N LEU A 10 7.29 12.17 6.72
CA LEU A 10 8.43 11.26 6.67
C LEU A 10 9.76 12.02 6.56
N LEU A 11 9.79 13.16 5.86
CA LEU A 11 10.97 14.02 5.82
C LEU A 11 11.25 14.73 7.14
N GLU A 12 10.20 15.02 7.93
CA GLU A 12 10.36 15.51 9.31
C GLU A 12 10.98 14.44 10.22
N GLU A 13 10.70 13.15 9.97
CA GLU A 13 11.27 12.04 10.75
C GLU A 13 12.70 11.68 10.32
N ASP A 14 12.97 11.63 9.01
CA ASP A 14 14.30 11.37 8.47
C ASP A 14 14.49 12.09 7.13
N GLY A 15 15.14 13.27 7.18
CA GLY A 15 15.42 14.07 5.98
C GLY A 15 16.40 13.43 4.98
N ARG A 16 16.97 12.26 5.29
CA ARG A 16 17.89 11.53 4.40
C ARG A 16 17.16 10.57 3.47
N ILE A 17 15.86 10.33 3.65
CA ILE A 17 15.12 9.43 2.75
C ILE A 17 15.07 9.98 1.33
N HIS A 18 15.14 9.08 0.35
CA HIS A 18 14.80 9.39 -1.03
C HIS A 18 13.33 9.06 -1.26
N LEU A 19 12.52 10.11 -1.43
CA LEU A 19 11.11 10.00 -1.79
C LEU A 19 10.94 9.82 -3.30
N CYS A 20 10.24 8.78 -3.71
CA CYS A 20 9.71 8.62 -5.06
C CYS A 20 8.19 8.77 -5.01
N ILE A 21 7.67 9.82 -5.65
CA ILE A 21 6.25 10.12 -5.76
C ILE A 21 5.72 9.47 -7.03
N ALA A 22 4.89 8.45 -6.88
CA ALA A 22 4.33 7.70 -7.98
C ALA A 22 2.85 8.07 -8.17
N CYS A 23 2.57 8.77 -9.27
CA CYS A 23 1.27 9.40 -9.53
C CYS A 23 0.89 9.31 -11.01
N ARG A 24 -0.41 9.25 -11.31
CA ARG A 24 -0.90 9.17 -12.70
C ARG A 24 -0.88 10.48 -13.50
N ASN A 25 -0.57 11.60 -12.85
CA ASN A 25 -0.58 12.92 -13.48
C ASN A 25 0.75 13.61 -13.17
N GLU A 26 1.58 13.71 -14.20
CA GLU A 26 2.95 14.24 -14.12
C GLU A 26 2.99 15.67 -13.57
N GLN A 27 2.13 16.56 -14.06
CA GLN A 27 2.06 17.95 -13.60
C GLN A 27 1.77 18.06 -12.11
N LYS A 28 0.88 17.20 -11.58
CA LYS A 28 0.56 17.16 -10.15
C LYS A 28 1.70 16.56 -9.34
N SER A 29 2.43 15.56 -9.84
CA SER A 29 3.61 15.05 -9.16
C SER A 29 4.73 16.09 -9.10
N GLU A 30 4.97 16.85 -10.18
CA GLU A 30 5.94 17.94 -10.17
C GLU A 30 5.53 19.06 -9.21
N ALA A 31 4.27 19.51 -9.23
CA ALA A 31 3.79 20.49 -8.27
C ALA A 31 3.90 20.00 -6.81
N THR A 32 3.71 18.70 -6.57
CA THR A 32 3.88 18.10 -5.24
C THR A 32 5.36 18.07 -4.83
N ARG A 33 6.24 17.74 -5.77
CA ARG A 33 7.70 17.77 -5.59
C ARG A 33 8.17 19.19 -5.26
N ASP A 34 7.73 20.20 -6.01
CA ASP A 34 8.07 21.61 -5.76
C ASP A 34 7.62 22.06 -4.37
N LEU A 35 6.41 21.68 -3.96
CA LEU A 35 5.90 21.99 -2.62
C LEU A 35 6.73 21.34 -1.50
N ILE A 36 7.19 20.10 -1.72
CA ILE A 36 8.06 19.40 -0.76
C ILE A 36 9.42 20.09 -0.70
N LEU A 37 10.01 20.43 -1.84
CA LEU A 37 11.33 21.07 -1.90
C LEU A 37 11.30 22.51 -1.33
N ALA A 38 10.16 23.19 -1.39
CA ALA A 38 9.98 24.49 -0.75
C ALA A 38 10.07 24.43 0.78
N THR A 39 9.61 23.32 1.40
CA THR A 39 9.68 23.13 2.87
C THR A 39 10.90 22.33 3.31
N HIS A 40 11.43 21.46 2.44
CA HIS A 40 12.59 20.61 2.68
C HIS A 40 13.60 20.72 1.52
N PRO A 41 14.38 21.81 1.42
CA PRO A 41 15.24 22.08 0.26
C PRO A 41 16.35 21.03 0.02
N ALA A 42 16.74 20.29 1.06
CA ALA A 42 17.75 19.24 0.97
C ALA A 42 17.18 17.84 0.64
N ALA A 43 15.85 17.70 0.54
CA ALA A 43 15.22 16.41 0.31
C ALA A 43 15.51 15.87 -1.10
N GLN A 44 15.72 14.55 -1.20
CA GLN A 44 15.79 13.88 -2.49
C GLN A 44 14.39 13.42 -2.90
N VAL A 45 13.86 14.06 -3.95
CA VAL A 45 12.51 13.77 -4.44
C VAL A 45 12.55 13.46 -5.93
N SER A 46 12.12 12.24 -6.25
CA SER A 46 11.86 11.76 -7.61
C SER A 46 10.36 11.60 -7.86
N THR A 47 9.99 11.62 -9.13
CA THR A 47 8.63 11.37 -9.61
C THR A 47 8.64 10.18 -10.58
N VAL A 48 7.56 9.39 -10.58
CA VAL A 48 7.30 8.31 -11.56
C VAL A 48 5.83 8.37 -11.97
N GLU A 49 5.57 8.33 -13.27
CA GLU A 49 4.19 8.26 -13.75
C GLU A 49 3.65 6.84 -13.60
N VAL A 50 2.52 6.68 -12.89
CA VAL A 50 1.81 5.41 -12.82
C VAL A 50 0.30 5.60 -12.68
N ASP A 51 -0.45 5.01 -13.60
CA ASP A 51 -1.89 4.83 -13.47
C ASP A 51 -2.20 3.38 -13.08
N LEU A 52 -2.60 3.18 -11.83
CA LEU A 52 -2.91 1.85 -11.28
C LEU A 52 -4.19 1.24 -11.89
N GLY A 53 -4.97 2.03 -12.62
CA GLY A 53 -6.08 1.53 -13.43
C GLY A 53 -5.67 1.08 -14.84
N ASN A 54 -4.39 1.13 -15.20
CA ASN A 54 -3.86 0.82 -16.53
C ASN A 54 -2.62 -0.09 -16.46
N LEU A 55 -2.76 -1.33 -16.92
CA LEU A 55 -1.68 -2.32 -16.83
C LEU A 55 -0.41 -1.93 -17.58
N ALA A 56 -0.52 -1.36 -18.78
CA ALA A 56 0.65 -0.90 -19.53
C ALA A 56 1.41 0.21 -18.78
N SER A 57 0.69 1.11 -18.10
CA SER A 57 1.28 2.13 -17.23
C SER A 57 2.03 1.51 -16.05
N ILE A 58 1.42 0.54 -15.36
CA ILE A 58 2.04 -0.20 -14.25
C ILE A 58 3.33 -0.90 -14.69
N LEU A 59 3.31 -1.59 -15.83
CA LEU A 59 4.48 -2.31 -16.34
C LEU A 59 5.63 -1.37 -16.74
N ARG A 60 5.30 -0.21 -17.34
CA ARG A 60 6.30 0.85 -17.63
C ARG A 60 6.90 1.41 -16.36
N ALA A 61 6.07 1.78 -15.38
CA ALA A 61 6.52 2.30 -14.08
C ALA A 61 7.42 1.29 -13.35
N ALA A 62 7.03 0.01 -13.32
CA ALA A 62 7.82 -1.04 -12.70
C ALA A 62 9.18 -1.24 -13.38
N ARG A 63 9.24 -1.14 -14.72
CA ARG A 63 10.51 -1.17 -15.46
C ARG A 63 11.38 0.02 -15.11
N GLU A 64 10.81 1.22 -15.10
CA GLU A 64 11.53 2.45 -14.77
C GLU A 64 12.12 2.39 -13.36
N LEU A 65 11.32 1.97 -12.38
CA LEU A 65 11.75 1.81 -10.99
C LEU A 65 12.91 0.80 -10.85
N ARG A 66 12.85 -0.33 -11.56
CA ARG A 66 13.94 -1.32 -11.59
C ARG A 66 15.22 -0.80 -12.23
N CYS A 67 15.13 0.15 -13.16
CA CYS A 67 16.29 0.80 -13.75
C CYS A 67 16.89 1.89 -12.84
N ARG A 68 16.05 2.57 -12.05
CA ARG A 68 16.43 3.73 -11.23
C ARG A 68 16.92 3.34 -9.84
N PHE A 69 16.40 2.26 -9.28
CA PHE A 69 16.58 1.90 -7.88
C PHE A 69 17.16 0.50 -7.75
N GLN A 70 18.05 0.32 -6.77
CA GLN A 70 18.65 -0.98 -6.45
C GLN A 70 17.82 -1.76 -5.41
N ARG A 71 17.11 -1.04 -4.54
CA ARG A 71 16.27 -1.58 -3.46
C ARG A 71 15.13 -0.63 -3.16
N LEU A 72 14.05 -1.11 -2.58
CA LEU A 72 12.97 -0.27 -2.07
C LEU A 72 12.71 -0.63 -0.62
N ASP A 73 12.97 0.29 0.30
CA ASP A 73 12.83 0.08 1.75
C ASP A 73 11.37 0.10 2.19
N PHE A 74 10.57 1.02 1.65
CA PHE A 74 9.13 0.97 1.85
C PHE A 74 8.32 1.39 0.61
N VAL A 75 7.14 0.79 0.49
CA VAL A 75 6.17 1.09 -0.55
C VAL A 75 4.82 1.35 0.12
N TYR A 76 4.37 2.60 0.04
CA TYR A 76 3.07 3.03 0.53
C TYR A 76 2.02 2.92 -0.57
N LEU A 77 1.17 1.91 -0.44
CA LEU A 77 0.08 1.57 -1.35
C LEU A 77 -1.17 2.37 -0.95
N ASN A 78 -1.11 3.69 -1.17
CA ASN A 78 -2.11 4.66 -0.70
C ASN A 78 -3.16 5.04 -1.74
N ALA A 79 -2.81 5.04 -3.02
CA ALA A 79 -3.69 5.41 -4.12
C ALA A 79 -5.00 4.57 -4.13
N GLY A 80 -6.13 5.25 -4.30
CA GLY A 80 -7.42 4.61 -4.51
C GLY A 80 -8.51 5.59 -4.99
N ILE A 81 -9.57 5.02 -5.54
CA ILE A 81 -10.75 5.71 -6.08
C ILE A 81 -12.04 5.18 -5.46
N MET A 82 -13.06 6.01 -5.50
CA MET A 82 -14.44 5.69 -5.08
C MET A 82 -15.46 6.40 -6.00
N PRO A 83 -15.62 5.98 -7.27
CA PRO A 83 -16.37 6.72 -8.29
C PRO A 83 -17.84 6.85 -7.90
N ASN A 84 -18.43 8.01 -8.23
CA ASN A 84 -19.86 8.31 -8.04
C ASN A 84 -20.45 7.89 -6.68
N PRO A 85 -19.95 8.42 -5.54
CA PRO A 85 -20.55 8.09 -4.26
C PRO A 85 -21.95 8.70 -4.17
N HIS A 86 -22.98 7.86 -4.21
CA HIS A 86 -24.36 8.28 -3.99
C HIS A 86 -24.72 8.09 -2.53
N VAL A 87 -25.31 9.12 -1.93
CA VAL A 87 -25.87 9.07 -0.58
C VAL A 87 -27.29 8.52 -0.67
N ASN A 88 -27.51 7.34 -0.10
CA ASN A 88 -28.85 6.78 0.06
C ASN A 88 -29.57 7.53 1.19
N PHE A 89 -30.26 8.61 0.83
CA PHE A 89 -31.00 9.45 1.78
C PHE A 89 -32.07 8.69 2.57
N LYS A 90 -32.63 7.61 2.02
CA LYS A 90 -33.60 6.76 2.73
C LYS A 90 -32.93 5.99 3.87
N ALA A 91 -31.75 5.44 3.62
CA ALA A 91 -30.94 4.79 4.65
C ALA A 91 -30.47 5.80 5.71
N LEU A 92 -30.05 7.00 5.30
CA LEU A 92 -29.66 8.08 6.21
C LEU A 92 -30.82 8.50 7.13
N TRP A 93 -32.01 8.73 6.59
CA TRP A 93 -33.22 9.07 7.36
C TRP A 93 -33.64 7.95 8.31
N HIS A 94 -33.56 6.70 7.87
CA HIS A 94 -33.82 5.56 8.74
C HIS A 94 -32.77 5.43 9.86
N GLY A 95 -31.51 5.75 9.56
CA GLY A 95 -30.44 5.86 10.56
C GLY A 95 -30.73 6.92 11.62
N LEU A 96 -31.22 8.09 11.19
CA LEU A 96 -31.71 9.19 12.04
C LEU A 96 -32.81 8.75 12.99
N LEU A 97 -33.73 7.91 12.53
CA LEU A 97 -34.84 7.42 13.33
C LEU A 97 -34.47 6.25 14.25
N THR A 98 -33.41 5.50 13.96
CA THR A 98 -33.02 4.28 14.71
C THR A 98 -31.86 4.48 15.69
N GLY A 99 -31.37 5.71 15.87
CA GLY A 99 -30.23 6.00 16.74
C GLY A 99 -28.88 5.51 16.21
N LYS A 100 -28.83 4.91 15.01
CA LYS A 100 -27.61 4.43 14.34
C LYS A 100 -26.84 5.52 13.60
N VAL A 101 -27.33 6.77 13.65
CA VAL A 101 -26.74 7.95 12.99
C VAL A 101 -25.26 8.06 13.20
N LEU A 102 -24.80 7.95 14.44
CA LEU A 102 -23.40 8.19 14.75
C LEU A 102 -22.52 7.12 14.12
N HIS A 103 -22.95 5.85 14.18
CA HIS A 103 -22.28 4.76 13.48
C HIS A 103 -22.28 5.02 11.96
N MET A 104 -23.43 5.34 11.38
CA MET A 104 -23.55 5.59 9.94
C MET A 104 -22.78 6.83 9.45
N LEU A 105 -22.70 7.90 10.24
CA LEU A 105 -21.91 9.10 9.90
C LEU A 105 -20.41 8.87 10.03
N THR A 106 -20.00 7.94 10.89
CA THR A 106 -18.58 7.66 11.14
C THR A 106 -18.04 6.55 10.23
N THR A 107 -18.89 5.62 9.81
CA THR A 107 -18.54 4.53 8.91
C THR A 107 -19.11 4.69 7.50
N ALA A 108 -19.98 5.66 7.23
CA ALA A 108 -20.73 5.77 5.96
C ALA A 108 -21.48 4.48 5.56
N GLU A 109 -21.69 3.56 6.49
CA GLU A 109 -22.23 2.22 6.25
C GLU A 109 -23.68 2.27 5.79
N GLY A 110 -23.99 1.58 4.69
CA GLY A 110 -25.32 1.57 4.06
C GLY A 110 -25.76 2.90 3.45
N ILE A 111 -24.98 3.98 3.61
CA ILE A 111 -25.25 5.29 3.03
C ILE A 111 -24.63 5.40 1.64
N MET A 112 -23.44 4.84 1.41
CA MET A 112 -22.74 4.99 0.13
C MET A 112 -22.97 3.82 -0.82
N THR A 113 -23.67 4.08 -1.92
CA THR A 113 -23.73 3.17 -3.08
C THR A 113 -22.87 3.69 -4.23
N GLN A 114 -22.32 2.78 -5.03
CA GLN A 114 -21.38 3.11 -6.10
C GLN A 114 -21.74 2.39 -7.39
N THR A 115 -21.63 3.11 -8.50
CA THR A 115 -21.66 2.55 -9.84
C THR A 115 -20.22 2.40 -10.32
N ASP A 116 -19.80 1.16 -10.52
CA ASP A 116 -18.48 0.84 -11.05
C ASP A 116 -18.58 0.57 -12.56
N ARG A 117 -17.46 0.76 -13.27
CA ARG A 117 -17.37 0.57 -14.72
C ARG A 117 -16.12 -0.24 -15.05
N LEU A 118 -16.06 -0.78 -16.26
CA LEU A 118 -14.85 -1.42 -16.75
C LEU A 118 -13.81 -0.37 -17.18
N ASN A 119 -12.54 -0.64 -16.86
CA ASN A 119 -11.40 0.12 -17.37
C ASN A 119 -10.99 -0.37 -18.78
N GLY A 120 -9.93 0.22 -19.34
CA GLY A 120 -9.40 -0.16 -20.66
C GLY A 120 -8.87 -1.59 -20.76
N ASP A 121 -8.57 -2.24 -19.63
CA ASP A 121 -8.08 -3.63 -19.58
C ASP A 121 -9.23 -4.65 -19.42
N GLY A 122 -10.48 -4.18 -19.31
CA GLY A 122 -11.67 -5.01 -19.10
C GLY A 122 -11.88 -5.45 -17.65
N LEU A 123 -11.33 -4.72 -16.68
CA LEU A 123 -11.47 -4.96 -15.25
C LEU A 123 -12.35 -3.89 -14.60
N GLN A 124 -13.05 -4.26 -13.52
CA GLN A 124 -13.79 -3.28 -12.71
C GLN A 124 -12.84 -2.19 -12.18
N GLU A 125 -13.12 -0.92 -12.44
CA GLU A 125 -12.20 0.21 -12.26
C GLU A 125 -11.78 0.38 -10.80
N VAL A 126 -12.71 0.18 -9.85
CA VAL A 126 -12.43 0.27 -8.41
C VAL A 126 -11.50 -0.85 -7.96
N PHE A 127 -11.82 -2.10 -8.34
CA PHE A 127 -10.97 -3.26 -8.05
C PHE A 127 -9.58 -3.11 -8.67
N ALA A 128 -9.52 -2.71 -9.95
CA ALA A 128 -8.29 -2.53 -10.69
C ALA A 128 -7.39 -1.50 -10.00
N THR A 129 -7.93 -0.33 -9.68
CA THR A 129 -7.13 0.79 -9.13
C THR A 129 -6.79 0.60 -7.65
N ASN A 130 -7.74 0.12 -6.83
CA ASN A 130 -7.55 0.06 -5.37
C ASN A 130 -6.77 -1.18 -4.93
N LEU A 131 -6.70 -2.20 -5.78
CA LEU A 131 -6.07 -3.47 -5.42
C LEU A 131 -5.19 -4.04 -6.53
N PHE A 132 -5.76 -4.42 -7.67
CA PHE A 132 -5.03 -5.25 -8.63
C PHE A 132 -3.81 -4.53 -9.22
N GLY A 133 -3.90 -3.23 -9.46
CA GLY A 133 -2.78 -2.43 -9.91
C GLY A 133 -1.65 -2.34 -8.89
N HIS A 134 -1.98 -2.21 -7.60
CA HIS A 134 -1.00 -2.28 -6.51
C HIS A 134 -0.36 -3.66 -6.43
N PHE A 135 -1.17 -4.72 -6.51
CA PHE A 135 -0.71 -6.11 -6.53
C PHE A 135 0.27 -6.35 -7.68
N MET A 136 -0.12 -5.98 -8.90
CA MET A 136 0.73 -6.08 -10.09
C MET A 136 2.05 -5.32 -9.91
N LEU A 137 2.00 -4.07 -9.42
CA LEU A 137 3.20 -3.28 -9.17
C LEU A 137 4.13 -3.97 -8.15
N VAL A 138 3.59 -4.47 -7.03
CA VAL A 138 4.37 -5.20 -6.02
C VAL A 138 5.00 -6.46 -6.61
N ARG A 139 4.26 -7.25 -7.39
CA ARG A 139 4.77 -8.47 -8.06
C ARG A 139 5.93 -8.14 -9.00
N GLN A 140 5.82 -7.07 -9.78
CA GLN A 140 6.86 -6.63 -10.72
C GLN A 140 8.09 -6.00 -10.02
N LEU A 141 7.93 -5.49 -8.80
CA LEU A 141 9.00 -4.91 -7.99
C LEU A 141 9.58 -5.88 -6.96
N GLN A 142 9.18 -7.15 -6.97
CA GLN A 142 9.62 -8.15 -5.99
C GLN A 142 11.16 -8.21 -5.86
N SER A 143 11.90 -8.06 -6.97
CA SER A 143 13.37 -8.08 -6.97
C SER A 143 14.02 -6.89 -6.24
N LEU A 144 13.32 -5.76 -6.12
CA LEU A 144 13.81 -4.60 -5.37
C LEU A 144 13.37 -4.64 -3.89
N LEU A 145 12.33 -5.41 -3.59
CA LEU A 145 11.69 -5.47 -2.28
C LEU A 145 12.22 -6.62 -1.43
N CYS A 146 12.42 -7.80 -2.02
CA CYS A 146 12.91 -8.95 -1.30
C CYS A 146 14.44 -8.89 -1.17
N GLY A 147 14.95 -9.14 0.04
CA GLY A 147 16.37 -9.15 0.35
C GLY A 147 16.61 -9.48 1.82
N LYS A 148 17.64 -10.29 2.11
CA LYS A 148 17.91 -10.74 3.49
C LYS A 148 18.68 -9.72 4.33
N GLU A 149 19.32 -8.73 3.70
CA GLU A 149 20.18 -7.78 4.40
C GLU A 149 19.41 -6.80 5.27
N LYS A 150 18.28 -6.28 4.76
CA LYS A 150 17.45 -5.28 5.43
C LYS A 150 15.98 -5.48 5.03
N PRO A 151 15.05 -5.50 5.99
CA PRO A 151 13.65 -5.76 5.71
C PRO A 151 13.00 -4.58 4.97
N SER A 152 12.23 -4.90 3.95
CA SER A 152 11.42 -3.95 3.19
C SER A 152 9.96 -4.04 3.63
N ARG A 153 9.18 -2.96 3.45
CA ARG A 153 7.81 -2.88 3.96
C ARG A 153 6.79 -2.46 2.91
N LEU A 154 5.72 -3.23 2.80
CA LEU A 154 4.50 -2.87 2.10
C LEU A 154 3.50 -2.31 3.11
N ILE A 155 3.02 -1.09 2.87
CA ILE A 155 2.06 -0.42 3.75
C ILE A 155 0.80 -0.14 2.96
N TRP A 156 -0.22 -0.97 3.17
CA TRP A 156 -1.51 -0.89 2.49
C TRP A 156 -2.45 0.10 3.15
N THR A 157 -3.00 1.03 2.38
CA THR A 157 -4.03 1.95 2.89
C THR A 157 -5.42 1.37 2.67
N SER A 158 -5.94 0.74 3.73
CA SER A 158 -7.29 0.20 3.81
C SER A 158 -8.27 1.25 4.37
N SER A 159 -9.43 0.80 4.85
CA SER A 159 -10.47 1.64 5.43
C SER A 159 -11.14 0.92 6.61
N SER A 160 -11.83 1.68 7.45
CA SER A 160 -12.83 1.13 8.40
C SER A 160 -14.00 0.47 7.70
N ASN A 161 -14.22 0.78 6.41
CA ASN A 161 -15.30 0.24 5.59
C ASN A 161 -14.93 -1.07 4.88
N ALA A 162 -13.72 -1.58 5.10
CA ALA A 162 -13.31 -2.90 4.63
C ALA A 162 -14.10 -3.97 5.40
N ARG A 163 -15.14 -4.50 4.76
CA ARG A 163 -16.08 -5.45 5.37
C ARG A 163 -16.10 -6.75 4.59
N GLU A 164 -16.09 -7.85 5.32
CA GLU A 164 -16.31 -9.18 4.75
C GLU A 164 -17.67 -9.26 4.04
N SER A 165 -18.73 -8.69 4.63
CA SER A 165 -20.09 -8.69 4.06
C SER A 165 -20.23 -8.00 2.70
N ALA A 166 -19.27 -7.16 2.32
CA ALA A 166 -19.23 -6.49 1.02
C ALA A 166 -18.42 -7.29 -0.03
N PHE A 167 -17.72 -8.35 0.36
CA PHE A 167 -16.83 -9.11 -0.53
C PHE A 167 -17.42 -10.47 -0.89
N SER A 168 -17.24 -10.88 -2.14
CA SER A 168 -17.59 -12.21 -2.62
C SER A 168 -16.43 -12.79 -3.41
N LEU A 169 -15.96 -13.98 -3.03
CA LEU A 169 -14.88 -14.65 -3.76
C LEU A 169 -15.27 -15.01 -5.20
N SER A 170 -16.56 -15.27 -5.47
CA SER A 170 -17.07 -15.56 -6.82
C SER A 170 -17.27 -14.32 -7.69
N ASP A 171 -17.32 -13.14 -7.07
CA ASP A 171 -17.41 -11.83 -7.73
C ASP A 171 -16.38 -10.87 -7.11
N TYR A 172 -15.11 -11.29 -7.11
CA TYR A 172 -14.04 -10.58 -6.39
C TYR A 172 -13.67 -9.23 -7.00
N GLN A 173 -14.08 -8.98 -8.25
CA GLN A 173 -14.01 -7.66 -8.89
C GLN A 173 -15.21 -6.77 -8.55
N HIS A 174 -16.23 -7.33 -7.92
CA HIS A 174 -17.45 -6.65 -7.51
C HIS A 174 -18.28 -6.11 -8.68
N ALA A 175 -18.41 -6.90 -9.74
CA ALA A 175 -19.11 -6.49 -10.97
C ALA A 175 -20.63 -6.38 -10.79
N LYS A 176 -21.23 -7.15 -9.86
CA LYS A 176 -22.68 -7.19 -9.64
C LYS A 176 -23.15 -6.47 -8.37
N GLY A 177 -22.21 -6.10 -7.50
CA GLY A 177 -22.52 -5.50 -6.21
C GLY A 177 -22.58 -3.97 -6.22
N GLN A 178 -23.00 -3.37 -5.11
CA GLN A 178 -23.16 -1.91 -4.95
C GLN A 178 -22.12 -1.25 -4.05
N GLU A 179 -21.33 -2.07 -3.33
CA GLU A 179 -20.30 -1.64 -2.37
C GLU A 179 -18.85 -1.90 -2.85
N SER A 180 -18.51 -1.56 -4.11
CA SER A 180 -17.23 -1.92 -4.74
C SER A 180 -16.01 -1.38 -3.99
N TYR A 181 -16.09 -0.16 -3.43
CA TYR A 181 -15.02 0.37 -2.57
C TYR A 181 -14.80 -0.48 -1.32
N SER A 182 -15.86 -0.79 -0.57
CA SER A 182 -15.78 -1.64 0.64
C SER A 182 -15.20 -3.01 0.33
N SER A 183 -15.67 -3.63 -0.77
CA SER A 183 -15.16 -4.89 -1.28
C SER A 183 -13.67 -4.82 -1.62
N SER A 184 -13.24 -3.77 -2.35
CA SER A 184 -11.83 -3.58 -2.71
C SER A 184 -10.92 -3.37 -1.50
N LYS A 185 -11.39 -2.67 -0.45
CA LYS A 185 -10.64 -2.45 0.78
C LYS A 185 -10.57 -3.69 1.67
N TYR A 186 -11.59 -4.53 1.66
CA TYR A 186 -11.52 -5.85 2.29
C TYR A 186 -10.54 -6.77 1.55
N ALA A 187 -10.58 -6.76 0.22
CA ALA A 187 -9.64 -7.51 -0.62
C ALA A 187 -8.17 -7.06 -0.40
N THR A 188 -7.94 -5.77 -0.09
CA THR A 188 -6.63 -5.27 0.37
C THR A 188 -6.17 -5.94 1.67
N ASP A 189 -7.06 -6.07 2.66
CA ASP A 189 -6.75 -6.71 3.93
C ASP A 189 -6.36 -8.19 3.73
N LEU A 190 -7.17 -8.94 2.96
CA LEU A 190 -6.88 -10.33 2.57
C LEU A 190 -5.51 -10.45 1.90
N THR A 191 -5.24 -9.58 0.92
CA THR A 191 -4.00 -9.61 0.14
C THR A 191 -2.78 -9.31 1.01
N SER A 192 -2.87 -8.34 1.92
CA SER A 192 -1.76 -7.99 2.82
C SER A 192 -1.37 -9.16 3.73
N VAL A 193 -2.35 -9.86 4.31
CA VAL A 193 -2.09 -11.03 5.19
C VAL A 193 -1.33 -12.10 4.42
N VAL A 194 -1.78 -12.44 3.21
CA VAL A 194 -1.16 -13.49 2.39
C VAL A 194 0.22 -13.09 1.90
N LEU A 195 0.41 -11.84 1.47
CA LEU A 195 1.73 -11.35 1.04
C LEU A 195 2.72 -11.37 2.20
N ASN A 196 2.32 -10.97 3.41
CA ASN A 196 3.20 -11.06 4.58
C ASN A 196 3.62 -12.52 4.81
N ARG A 197 2.68 -13.46 4.82
CA ARG A 197 2.98 -14.89 5.05
C ARG A 197 3.93 -15.47 4.01
N LYS A 198 3.79 -15.07 2.73
CA LYS A 198 4.58 -15.63 1.62
C LYS A 198 5.98 -15.00 1.50
N PHE A 199 6.13 -13.73 1.84
CA PHE A 199 7.36 -12.97 1.56
C PHE A 199 8.13 -12.51 2.81
N ASN A 200 7.60 -12.64 4.02
CA ASN A 200 8.33 -12.26 5.24
C ASN A 200 9.65 -13.03 5.41
N GLY A 201 9.68 -14.33 5.07
CA GLY A 201 10.90 -15.14 5.05
C GLY A 201 11.94 -14.70 4.01
N GLN A 202 11.55 -13.84 3.07
CA GLN A 202 12.42 -13.20 2.08
C GLN A 202 12.73 -11.74 2.43
N GLY A 203 12.37 -11.29 3.64
CA GLY A 203 12.62 -9.93 4.13
C GLY A 203 11.57 -8.89 3.72
N LEU A 204 10.43 -9.29 3.16
CA LEU A 204 9.36 -8.36 2.78
C LEU A 204 8.15 -8.52 3.70
N TYR A 205 7.85 -7.47 4.47
CA TYR A 205 6.76 -7.46 5.44
C TYR A 205 5.60 -6.61 4.94
N SER A 206 4.37 -7.05 5.19
CA SER A 206 3.17 -6.35 4.76
C SER A 206 2.31 -5.95 5.96
N SER A 207 1.90 -4.70 6.02
CA SER A 207 1.09 -4.12 7.09
C SER A 207 -0.05 -3.28 6.53
N VAL A 208 -1.13 -3.15 7.29
CA VAL A 208 -2.34 -2.43 6.87
C VAL A 208 -2.59 -1.24 7.78
N VAL A 209 -2.90 -0.09 7.18
CA VAL A 209 -3.31 1.12 7.90
C VAL A 209 -4.71 1.56 7.51
N CYS A 210 -5.38 2.25 8.43
CA CYS A 210 -6.63 2.96 8.18
C CYS A 210 -6.42 4.44 8.51
N PRO A 211 -6.52 5.36 7.54
CA PRO A 211 -6.29 6.79 7.78
C PRO A 211 -7.42 7.47 8.57
N GLY A 212 -8.48 6.73 8.90
CA GLY A 212 -9.70 7.29 9.48
C GLY A 212 -10.49 8.11 8.46
N LEU A 213 -11.46 8.86 8.97
CA LEU A 213 -12.30 9.75 8.17
C LEU A 213 -11.59 11.10 7.98
N VAL A 214 -10.82 11.17 6.90
CA VAL A 214 -10.12 12.37 6.44
C VAL A 214 -11.06 13.22 5.60
N MET A 215 -11.09 14.53 5.86
CA MET A 215 -11.73 15.48 4.98
C MET A 215 -10.83 15.67 3.76
N SER A 216 -11.12 14.91 2.72
CA SER A 216 -10.44 14.98 1.43
C SER A 216 -11.40 15.53 0.38
N ASN A 217 -10.90 15.77 -0.83
CA ASN A 217 -11.75 16.15 -1.96
C ASN A 217 -12.88 15.13 -2.22
N MET A 218 -12.73 13.86 -1.80
CA MET A 218 -13.80 12.85 -1.88
C MET A 218 -14.97 13.16 -0.94
N THR A 219 -14.73 13.83 0.18
CA THR A 219 -15.75 14.19 1.18
C THR A 219 -16.36 15.55 0.85
N TYR A 220 -15.53 16.56 0.50
CA TYR A 220 -16.00 17.92 0.27
C TYR A 220 -17.01 18.04 -0.90
N GLY A 221 -16.93 17.15 -1.90
CA GLY A 221 -17.85 17.14 -3.04
C GLY A 221 -19.28 16.68 -2.72
N ILE A 222 -19.56 16.23 -1.49
CA ILE A 222 -20.87 15.67 -1.11
C ILE A 222 -21.87 16.76 -0.73
N LEU A 223 -21.44 17.86 -0.10
CA LEU A 223 -22.32 18.90 0.45
C LEU A 223 -21.88 20.32 0.05
N PRO A 224 -22.82 21.28 -0.09
CA PRO A 224 -22.49 22.70 -0.32
C PRO A 224 -21.62 23.31 0.79
N VAL A 225 -20.78 24.29 0.44
CA VAL A 225 -19.82 24.94 1.37
C VAL A 225 -20.48 25.53 2.62
N PHE A 226 -21.67 26.13 2.49
CA PHE A 226 -22.38 26.70 3.64
C PHE A 226 -22.81 25.62 4.64
N LEU A 227 -23.22 24.45 4.15
CA LEU A 227 -23.66 23.34 4.98
C LEU A 227 -22.46 22.72 5.70
N TRP A 228 -21.30 22.64 5.05
CA TRP A 228 -20.04 22.29 5.73
C TRP A 228 -19.72 23.25 6.88
N LYS A 229 -19.82 24.57 6.68
CA LYS A 229 -19.58 25.55 7.76
C LYS A 229 -20.49 25.33 8.97
N LEU A 230 -21.76 24.98 8.74
CA LEU A 230 -22.71 24.67 9.81
C LEU A 230 -22.38 23.34 10.52
N LEU A 231 -21.92 22.33 9.78
CA LEU A 231 -21.61 21.01 10.30
C LEU A 231 -20.26 20.93 11.02
N MET A 232 -19.31 21.82 10.73
CA MET A 232 -17.94 21.76 11.29
C MET A 232 -17.86 21.76 12.83
N PRO A 233 -18.62 22.58 13.57
CA PRO A 233 -18.64 22.51 15.05
C PRO A 233 -19.16 21.15 15.54
N ILE A 234 -20.20 20.61 14.90
CA ILE A 234 -20.76 19.29 15.21
C ILE A 234 -19.73 18.19 14.92
N MET A 235 -19.01 18.29 13.80
CA MET A 235 -17.93 17.37 13.43
C MET A 235 -16.77 17.40 14.41
N TRP A 236 -16.45 18.56 14.98
CA TRP A 236 -15.48 18.67 16.08
C TRP A 236 -15.99 17.97 17.35
N LEU A 237 -17.26 18.12 17.70
CA LEU A 237 -17.88 17.40 18.82
C LEU A 237 -17.91 15.88 18.59
N ILE A 238 -18.13 15.43 17.34
CA ILE A 238 -18.09 14.02 16.96
C ILE A 238 -16.74 13.38 17.29
N ARG A 239 -15.60 14.11 17.28
CA ARG A 239 -14.28 13.56 17.69
C ARG A 239 -14.27 12.98 19.10
N PHE A 240 -15.10 13.48 20.00
CA PHE A 240 -15.18 12.95 21.36
C PHE A 240 -15.78 11.54 21.42
N VAL A 241 -16.52 11.13 20.39
CA VAL A 241 -17.17 9.82 20.32
C VAL A 241 -16.57 8.94 19.22
N ALA A 242 -16.15 9.54 18.10
CA ALA A 242 -15.59 8.86 16.95
C ALA A 242 -14.10 9.15 16.80
N LYS A 243 -13.29 8.32 17.46
CA LYS A 243 -11.82 8.46 17.48
C LYS A 243 -11.14 8.35 16.11
N THR A 244 -11.77 7.67 15.15
CA THR A 244 -11.28 7.55 13.76
C THR A 244 -11.51 8.82 12.93
N TYR A 245 -12.10 9.86 13.52
CA TYR A 245 -12.38 11.13 12.86
C TYR A 245 -11.14 12.04 12.86
N THR A 246 -10.25 11.82 11.89
CA THR A 246 -8.95 12.49 11.81
C THR A 246 -9.05 13.92 11.27
N LEU A 247 -10.06 14.20 10.44
CA LEU A 247 -10.34 15.45 9.71
C LEU A 247 -9.27 15.88 8.72
N THR A 248 -8.00 15.94 9.11
CA THR A 248 -6.94 16.46 8.24
C THR A 248 -6.15 15.33 7.60
N PRO A 249 -5.63 15.51 6.37
CA PRO A 249 -4.71 14.55 5.77
C PRO A 249 -3.46 14.30 6.62
N TYR A 250 -2.98 15.33 7.34
CA TYR A 250 -1.87 15.23 8.28
C TYR A 250 -2.16 14.22 9.40
N ASN A 251 -3.32 14.33 10.04
CA ASN A 251 -3.76 13.38 11.08
C ASN A 251 -4.04 12.00 10.48
N GLY A 252 -4.54 11.94 9.26
CA GLY A 252 -4.79 10.68 8.55
C GLY A 252 -3.52 9.87 8.27
N ALA A 253 -2.37 10.53 8.11
CA ALA A 253 -1.08 9.89 7.90
C ALA A 253 -0.43 9.34 9.19
N GLU A 254 -1.06 9.45 10.36
CA GLU A 254 -0.48 9.07 11.65
C GLU A 254 -0.02 7.61 11.69
N ALA A 255 -0.88 6.67 11.30
CA ALA A 255 -0.54 5.24 11.30
C ALA A 255 0.58 4.91 10.30
N HIS A 256 0.61 5.59 9.14
CA HIS A 256 1.66 5.43 8.13
C HIS A 256 3.04 5.84 8.66
N VAL A 257 3.11 6.98 9.35
CA VAL A 257 4.34 7.51 9.97
C VAL A 257 4.72 6.69 11.19
N TRP A 258 3.75 6.25 11.99
CA TRP A 258 4.03 5.38 13.13
C TRP A 258 4.66 4.06 12.68
N LEU A 259 4.15 3.45 11.59
CA LEU A 259 4.71 2.23 11.01
C LEU A 259 6.13 2.43 10.47
N PHE A 260 6.48 3.61 9.96
CA PHE A 260 7.85 3.93 9.53
C PHE A 260 8.86 3.70 10.66
N LYS A 261 8.47 4.03 11.90
CA LYS A 261 9.32 3.93 13.11
C LYS A 261 9.39 2.54 13.74
N GLN A 262 8.46 1.65 13.41
CA GLN A 262 8.41 0.32 14.05
C GLN A 262 9.48 -0.62 13.50
N LYS A 263 9.66 -1.78 14.10
CA LYS A 263 10.36 -2.92 13.50
C LYS A 263 9.32 -3.88 12.92
N PRO A 264 9.40 -4.28 11.65
CA PRO A 264 8.32 -5.00 10.99
C PRO A 264 8.14 -6.42 11.53
N GLU A 265 9.17 -7.01 12.12
CA GLU A 265 9.16 -8.36 12.69
C GLU A 265 8.27 -8.47 13.93
N TYR A 266 7.97 -7.34 14.59
CA TYR A 266 7.13 -7.30 15.79
C TYR A 266 5.68 -6.90 15.49
N LEU A 267 5.33 -6.66 14.23
CA LEU A 267 3.99 -6.29 13.83
C LEU A 267 3.16 -7.54 13.56
N ASP A 268 1.91 -7.53 14.03
CA ASP A 268 0.95 -8.59 13.72
C ASP A 268 0.33 -8.33 12.34
N SER A 269 0.47 -9.30 11.44
CA SER A 269 -0.07 -9.19 10.08
C SER A 269 -1.60 -9.21 10.02
N HIS A 270 -2.27 -9.67 11.08
CA HIS A 270 -3.73 -9.68 11.20
C HIS A 270 -4.28 -8.40 11.84
N VAL A 271 -3.43 -7.40 12.10
CA VAL A 271 -3.82 -6.13 12.69
C VAL A 271 -3.81 -5.02 11.65
N LYS A 272 -4.87 -4.22 11.66
CA LYS A 272 -4.98 -2.94 10.97
C LYS A 272 -4.70 -1.82 11.96
N TYR A 273 -3.78 -0.93 11.61
CA TYR A 273 -3.39 0.20 12.44
C TYR A 273 -4.20 1.44 12.05
N HIS A 274 -5.05 1.91 12.97
CA HIS A 274 -5.92 3.07 12.72
C HIS A 274 -5.25 4.37 13.14
N SER A 275 -5.21 5.34 12.24
CA SER A 275 -4.99 6.75 12.57
C SER A 275 -6.20 7.26 13.32
N CYS A 276 -5.99 7.63 14.59
CA CYS A 276 -7.01 8.14 15.47
C CYS A 276 -6.65 9.54 15.95
N THR A 277 -7.67 10.31 16.34
CA THR A 277 -7.52 11.64 16.93
C THR A 277 -8.38 11.71 18.18
N SER A 278 -7.79 12.14 19.31
CA SER A 278 -8.55 12.35 20.54
C SER A 278 -9.51 13.53 20.40
N GLY A 279 -10.48 13.67 21.31
CA GLY A 279 -11.39 14.83 21.31
C GLY A 279 -10.65 16.18 21.37
N LEU A 280 -9.47 16.21 22.02
CA LEU A 280 -8.60 17.38 22.11
C LEU A 280 -7.65 17.56 20.90
N GLY A 281 -7.75 16.71 19.87
CA GLY A 281 -6.96 16.84 18.65
C GLY A 281 -5.61 16.12 18.65
N LYS A 282 -5.27 15.35 19.70
CA LYS A 282 -4.01 14.59 19.74
C LYS A 282 -4.11 13.33 18.88
N CYS A 283 -3.18 13.15 17.94
CA CYS A 283 -3.12 11.95 17.11
C CYS A 283 -2.50 10.76 17.88
N TYR A 284 -2.98 9.57 17.58
CA TYR A 284 -2.43 8.31 18.07
C TYR A 284 -2.81 7.16 17.14
N VAL A 285 -2.14 6.02 17.31
CA VAL A 285 -2.43 4.80 16.57
C VAL A 285 -3.16 3.80 17.47
N GLU A 286 -4.25 3.23 16.95
CA GLU A 286 -4.99 2.16 17.61
C GLU A 286 -4.95 0.89 16.74
N PRO A 287 -4.30 -0.20 17.20
CA PRO A 287 -4.34 -1.47 16.50
C PRO A 287 -5.72 -2.13 16.65
N ARG A 288 -6.27 -2.66 15.55
CA ARG A 288 -7.52 -3.42 15.55
C ARG A 288 -7.35 -4.72 14.75
N LYS A 289 -7.82 -5.83 15.31
CA LYS A 289 -7.80 -7.12 14.61
C LYS A 289 -8.68 -7.05 13.38
N MET A 290 -8.16 -7.51 12.24
CA MET A 290 -8.92 -7.64 11.00
C MET A 290 -9.72 -8.93 11.02
N ASP A 291 -10.91 -8.87 10.42
CA ASP A 291 -11.79 -10.03 10.26
C ASP A 291 -11.47 -10.74 8.93
N VAL A 292 -10.32 -11.43 8.90
CA VAL A 292 -9.77 -12.07 7.70
C VAL A 292 -9.73 -13.58 7.92
N ASP A 293 -10.38 -14.31 7.02
CA ASP A 293 -10.26 -15.76 6.91
C ASP A 293 -9.05 -16.12 6.02
N GLU A 294 -8.09 -16.87 6.57
CA GLU A 294 -6.86 -17.24 5.85
C GLU A 294 -7.10 -18.12 4.62
N ASP A 295 -8.13 -18.99 4.65
CA ASP A 295 -8.45 -19.88 3.52
C ASP A 295 -9.07 -19.08 2.37
N ILE A 296 -9.96 -18.13 2.68
CA ILE A 296 -10.49 -17.17 1.71
C ILE A 296 -9.36 -16.33 1.15
N ALA A 297 -8.45 -15.83 2.00
CA ALA A 297 -7.33 -15.01 1.58
C ALA A 297 -6.40 -15.77 0.61
N GLU A 298 -6.04 -17.03 0.91
CA GLU A 298 -5.20 -17.84 0.03
C GLU A 298 -5.90 -18.15 -1.30
N LYS A 299 -7.20 -18.53 -1.29
CA LYS A 299 -7.98 -18.74 -2.52
C LYS A 299 -8.07 -17.47 -3.37
N PHE A 300 -8.27 -16.33 -2.72
CA PHE A 300 -8.31 -15.05 -3.40
C PHE A 300 -6.95 -14.68 -4.02
N TYR A 301 -5.85 -14.92 -3.31
CA TYR A 301 -4.52 -14.74 -3.86
C TYR A 301 -4.26 -15.60 -5.10
N GLN A 302 -4.73 -16.86 -5.13
CA GLN A 302 -4.65 -17.68 -6.34
C GLN A 302 -5.45 -17.08 -7.50
N LYS A 303 -6.63 -16.49 -7.24
CA LYS A 303 -7.41 -15.75 -8.26
C LYS A 303 -6.65 -14.54 -8.79
N LEU A 304 -5.91 -13.83 -7.94
CA LEU A 304 -5.06 -12.71 -8.37
C LEU A 304 -3.90 -13.17 -9.26
N LEU A 305 -3.28 -14.32 -8.96
CA LEU A 305 -2.23 -14.90 -9.81
C LEU A 305 -2.76 -15.37 -11.17
N GLU A 306 -3.92 -16.05 -11.19
CA GLU A 306 -4.60 -16.43 -12.44
C GLU A 306 -4.91 -15.19 -13.29
N LEU A 307 -5.35 -14.10 -12.65
CA LEU A 307 -5.63 -12.84 -13.34
C LEU A 307 -4.36 -12.13 -13.82
N GLU A 308 -3.28 -12.16 -13.04
CA GLU A 308 -1.94 -11.68 -13.45
C GLU A 308 -1.50 -12.38 -14.74
N GLU A 309 -1.57 -13.71 -14.79
CA GLU A 309 -1.18 -14.49 -15.98
C GLU A 309 -2.02 -14.10 -17.21
N GLN A 310 -3.35 -14.13 -17.08
CA GLN A 310 -4.29 -13.79 -18.16
C GLN A 310 -4.10 -12.36 -18.68
N THR A 311 -3.81 -11.41 -17.79
CA THR A 311 -3.65 -10.01 -18.18
C THR A 311 -2.30 -9.73 -18.80
N LEU A 312 -1.23 -10.38 -18.31
CA LEU A 312 0.10 -10.25 -18.88
C LEU A 312 0.18 -10.82 -20.30
N GLU A 313 -0.59 -11.87 -20.65
CA GLU A 313 -0.63 -12.43 -22.02
C GLU A 313 -0.98 -11.38 -23.09
N LYS A 314 -1.74 -10.34 -22.71
CA LYS A 314 -2.09 -9.23 -23.61
C LYS A 314 -0.91 -8.29 -23.91
N TYR A 315 0.19 -8.40 -23.17
CA TYR A 315 1.34 -7.49 -23.22
C TYR A 315 2.69 -8.21 -23.44
N PRO A 316 2.85 -9.01 -24.52
CA PRO A 316 4.02 -9.87 -24.73
C PRO A 316 5.35 -9.10 -24.86
N VAL A 317 5.31 -7.90 -25.44
CA VAL A 317 6.50 -7.05 -25.60
C VAL A 317 6.99 -6.49 -24.26
N LEU A 318 6.08 -6.24 -23.32
CA LEU A 318 6.43 -5.78 -21.97
C LEU A 318 6.83 -6.94 -21.05
N GLN A 319 6.36 -8.17 -21.33
CA GLN A 319 6.81 -9.39 -20.64
C GLN A 319 8.25 -9.78 -20.95
N ALA A 320 8.74 -9.60 -22.18
CA ALA A 320 10.08 -10.06 -22.59
C ALA A 320 11.24 -9.43 -21.78
N HIS A 321 10.96 -8.35 -21.04
CA HIS A 321 11.90 -7.65 -20.15
C HIS A 321 11.46 -7.69 -18.66
N GLY A 322 10.46 -8.50 -18.33
CA GLY A 322 9.93 -8.77 -16.99
C GLY A 322 10.17 -10.23 -16.60
N PHE A 323 10.36 -10.47 -15.31
CA PHE A 323 10.68 -11.78 -14.74
C PHE A 323 9.75 -12.92 -15.22
N ARG A 324 10.30 -13.99 -15.83
CA ARG A 324 9.73 -15.34 -15.72
C ARG A 324 10.23 -15.96 -14.43
N HIS A 325 9.36 -16.21 -13.45
CA HIS A 325 9.66 -17.17 -12.40
C HIS A 325 8.84 -18.43 -12.64
N ASN A 326 9.52 -19.59 -12.54
CA ASN A 326 8.90 -20.90 -12.39
C ASN A 326 7.92 -20.86 -11.20
N LEU A 327 6.63 -20.76 -11.49
CA LEU A 327 5.61 -21.30 -10.60
C LEU A 327 5.92 -22.81 -10.42
N PRO A 328 5.86 -23.38 -9.22
CA PRO A 328 5.87 -24.83 -9.10
C PRO A 328 4.62 -25.34 -9.81
N SER A 329 4.81 -25.87 -11.03
CA SER A 329 3.76 -26.43 -11.85
C SER A 329 3.02 -27.50 -11.04
N ARG A 330 1.69 -27.44 -11.05
CA ARG A 330 0.81 -28.55 -10.66
C ARG A 330 1.19 -29.78 -11.50
N GLN A 331 2.12 -30.61 -11.04
CA GLN A 331 2.18 -32.07 -11.30
C GLN A 331 3.45 -32.67 -10.67
N LYS A 332 3.20 -33.67 -9.81
CA LYS A 332 4.11 -34.63 -9.15
C LYS A 332 4.13 -34.56 -7.62
N LEU A 333 2.94 -34.53 -7.01
CA LEU A 333 2.70 -35.43 -5.88
C LEU A 333 2.57 -36.83 -6.48
N PHE A 334 3.62 -37.63 -6.42
CA PHE A 334 3.60 -39.09 -6.20
C PHE A 334 5.02 -39.64 -6.40
N THR A 335 5.46 -40.39 -5.39
CA THR A 335 6.61 -41.31 -5.35
C THR A 335 8.02 -40.70 -5.31
N LYS A 336 8.65 -40.76 -4.13
CA LYS A 336 9.93 -41.47 -3.94
C LYS A 336 10.23 -41.67 -2.46
N ALA A 337 9.88 -42.85 -1.97
CA ALA A 337 10.64 -43.51 -0.91
C ALA A 337 11.80 -44.26 -1.58
N GLY A 338 12.97 -44.28 -0.94
CA GLY A 338 14.01 -45.28 -1.24
C GLY A 338 15.37 -44.72 -1.68
N ALA A 339 16.24 -44.64 -0.65
CA ALA A 339 17.54 -45.30 -0.58
C ALA A 339 18.73 -44.85 -1.47
N GLY A 340 19.85 -44.66 -0.76
CA GLY A 340 21.22 -44.91 -1.20
C GLY A 340 21.92 -43.77 -1.93
N CYS A 341 23.24 -43.58 -1.87
CA CYS A 341 24.31 -44.07 -1.01
C CYS A 341 25.56 -43.30 -1.49
N ALA A 342 26.49 -43.03 -0.57
CA ALA A 342 27.94 -42.97 -0.76
C ALA A 342 28.60 -41.96 -1.74
N ASP A 343 29.52 -41.21 -1.11
CA ASP A 343 30.91 -40.97 -1.51
C ASP A 343 31.26 -40.10 -2.73
N LEU A 344 32.04 -39.04 -2.46
CA LEU A 344 33.46 -39.00 -2.82
C LEU A 344 34.19 -37.80 -2.16
N LEU A 345 35.05 -38.14 -1.20
CA LEU A 345 36.19 -37.36 -0.71
C LEU A 345 37.31 -37.35 -1.77
N TYR A 346 38.09 -36.26 -1.85
CA TYR A 346 39.57 -36.19 -1.96
C TYR A 346 39.98 -34.71 -2.14
N LYS A 347 40.46 -34.00 -1.10
CA LYS A 347 41.87 -33.77 -0.72
C LYS A 347 42.79 -33.27 -1.86
N THR A 348 43.36 -32.07 -1.73
CA THR A 348 44.82 -31.82 -1.59
C THR A 348 45.15 -30.31 -1.51
N GLU A 349 45.84 -29.91 -0.44
CA GLU A 349 46.79 -28.77 -0.39
C GLU A 349 48.21 -29.32 -0.63
N PRO A 350 49.20 -28.45 -0.91
CA PRO A 350 50.25 -28.29 0.10
C PRO A 350 50.79 -26.85 0.31
N GLN A 351 51.28 -26.62 1.54
CA GLN A 351 51.97 -25.44 2.06
C GLN A 351 53.48 -25.36 1.72
N ARG A 352 54.06 -24.14 1.82
CA ARG A 352 55.29 -23.73 2.57
C ARG A 352 55.44 -22.19 2.48
N GLN A 353 55.35 -21.38 3.55
CA GLN A 353 56.34 -21.04 4.63
C GLN A 353 57.68 -20.45 4.11
N ALA A 354 58.31 -19.40 4.66
CA ALA A 354 58.08 -18.50 5.81
C ALA A 354 59.15 -17.36 5.82
N GLY A 355 58.98 -16.35 6.69
CA GLY A 355 60.03 -15.43 7.18
C GLY A 355 59.57 -13.96 7.25
N SER A 356 58.92 -13.46 8.31
CA SER A 356 59.35 -13.11 9.69
C SER A 356 60.02 -11.73 9.85
N SER A 357 59.31 -10.77 10.46
CA SER A 357 59.85 -9.86 11.48
C SER A 357 58.72 -9.08 12.19
N GLN A 358 58.61 -9.37 13.50
CA GLN A 358 58.14 -8.62 14.69
C GLN A 358 58.12 -7.07 14.57
N GLN A 359 57.37 -6.25 15.33
CA GLN A 359 56.55 -6.36 16.55
C GLN A 359 55.79 -5.02 16.80
N LEU A 360 54.67 -5.12 17.55
CA LEU A 360 54.02 -4.14 18.45
C LEU A 360 53.52 -2.76 17.95
N GLY A 361 52.19 -2.59 18.06
CA GLY A 361 51.51 -1.29 18.16
C GLY A 361 50.00 -1.48 18.38
N THR A 362 49.54 -1.25 19.60
CA THR A 362 48.18 -1.46 20.12
C THR A 362 47.11 -0.53 19.52
N LYS A 363 45.90 -1.11 19.32
CA LYS A 363 44.54 -0.53 19.48
C LYS A 363 44.25 0.85 18.85
N LEU A 364 43.45 0.86 17.78
CA LEU A 364 42.02 1.19 17.82
C LEU A 364 41.42 1.09 16.41
N LEU A 365 40.35 0.30 16.33
CA LEU A 365 39.46 0.19 15.19
C LEU A 365 38.77 1.53 14.94
N GLU A 366 38.89 2.07 13.74
CA GLU A 366 37.77 2.77 13.11
C GLU A 366 37.88 2.61 11.59
N SER A 367 37.12 1.64 11.12
CA SER A 367 36.83 1.34 9.73
C SER A 367 36.06 2.51 9.10
N TRP A 368 36.57 2.97 7.95
CA TRP A 368 35.88 3.51 6.78
C TRP A 368 34.36 3.74 6.89
N PRO A 369 33.84 4.92 6.53
CA PRO A 369 32.40 5.13 6.48
C PRO A 369 31.78 4.25 5.38
N GLU A 370 30.91 3.34 5.76
CA GLU A 370 29.96 2.73 4.85
C GLU A 370 29.22 3.85 4.10
N LYS A 371 29.24 3.81 2.76
CA LYS A 371 28.26 4.54 1.95
C LYS A 371 26.88 3.99 2.33
N HIS A 372 26.25 4.56 3.34
CA HIS A 372 24.86 4.26 3.64
C HIS A 372 24.03 4.78 2.46
N SER A 373 23.63 3.87 1.57
CA SER A 373 22.61 4.15 0.56
C SER A 373 21.36 4.66 1.29
N LEU A 374 20.88 5.84 0.89
CA LEU A 374 19.71 6.47 1.48
C LEU A 374 18.49 5.53 1.40
N PRO A 375 17.61 5.49 2.43
CA PRO A 375 16.39 4.68 2.36
C PRO A 375 15.53 5.14 1.18
N GLN A 376 15.15 4.20 0.31
CA GLN A 376 14.39 4.46 -0.91
C GLN A 376 12.92 4.13 -0.66
N LEU A 377 12.05 5.10 -0.91
CA LEU A 377 10.63 4.99 -0.62
C LEU A 377 9.78 5.29 -1.85
N ILE A 378 8.73 4.51 -2.08
CA ILE A 378 7.68 4.87 -3.04
C ILE A 378 6.38 5.22 -2.31
N THR A 379 5.80 6.37 -2.66
CA THR A 379 4.46 6.75 -2.23
C THR A 379 3.53 6.82 -3.43
N LEU A 380 2.44 6.06 -3.42
CA LEU A 380 1.43 6.06 -4.48
C LEU A 380 0.27 6.99 -4.09
N ASP A 381 -0.04 8.00 -4.91
CA ASP A 381 -1.19 8.88 -4.70
C ASP A 381 -2.14 8.89 -5.91
N CYS A 382 -3.46 8.90 -5.64
CA CYS A 382 -4.48 8.97 -6.68
C CYS A 382 -4.84 10.43 -6.95
N ALA A 383 -4.44 10.96 -8.11
CA ALA A 383 -4.85 12.29 -8.53
C ALA A 383 -6.06 12.26 -9.48
N ARG A 384 -7.31 12.20 -8.98
CA ARG A 384 -8.53 12.19 -9.83
C ARG A 384 -8.57 13.30 -10.91
N PRO A 385 -9.24 13.06 -12.06
CA PRO A 385 -9.37 14.06 -13.12
C PRO A 385 -10.52 15.00 -12.76
N HIS A 386 -10.32 16.29 -13.01
CA HIS A 386 -11.39 17.26 -12.95
C HIS A 386 -12.30 17.04 -14.17
N PHE A 387 -13.60 16.86 -13.93
CA PHE A 387 -14.63 17.30 -14.86
C PHE A 387 -15.52 18.28 -14.12
N LEU A 388 -15.19 19.56 -14.26
CA LEU A 388 -16.17 20.63 -14.31
C LEU A 388 -15.69 21.56 -15.43
N PRO A 389 -16.24 21.48 -16.65
CA PRO A 389 -16.27 22.66 -17.47
C PRO A 389 -17.28 23.60 -16.82
N LEU A 390 -16.77 24.72 -16.30
CA LEU A 390 -17.57 25.93 -16.22
C LEU A 390 -18.00 26.25 -17.66
N SER A 391 -19.31 26.34 -17.89
CA SER A 391 -19.84 27.08 -19.02
C SER A 391 -21.05 27.89 -18.55
N SER A 392 -20.82 29.22 -18.56
CA SER A 392 -21.76 30.35 -18.64
C SER A 392 -22.95 30.41 -17.69
#